data_AF-A0A963W5T6-F1
#
_entry.id   AF-A0A963W5T6-F1
#
_cell.length_a   1.000
_cell.length_b   1.000
_cell.length_c   1.000
_cell.angle_alpha   90.00
_cell.angle_beta   90.00
_cell.angle_gamma   90.00
#
_symmetry.space_group_name_H-M   'P 1'
#
loop_
_entity.id
_entity.type
_entity.pdbx_description
1 polymer ?
#
loop_
_entity_poly.entity_id
_entity_poly.type
_entity_poly.pdbx_seq_one_letter_code
_entity_poly.pdbx_strand_id
1 'polypeptide(L)'
;MQATERKEFHHVSRTNLVAAVLGLTFATGALAPSVATAQDGGETINALIVYGDDPCPVSTGDQITVCARKDESERYRIPEVLRESASPQNEAWNNRVLAYETVFDSGTLSCSPTGPGGWTGCTQNMIDQAYAEKRTDASVRFAQLIEEERARRLETIDEEAEATQADVEAAEKEYFEDKAASAPEPDHSGH
;
A
#
# COMPACT_ATOMS: atom_id res chain seq x y z
N MET A 1 40.14 -33.88 13.94
CA MET A 1 39.98 -34.61 15.23
C MET A 1 39.67 -33.56 16.31
N GLN A 2 38.81 -33.90 17.28
CA GLN A 2 38.32 -33.03 18.38
C GLN A 2 37.42 -31.87 17.86
N ALA A 3 36.15 -31.63 18.25
CA ALA A 3 35.26 -31.94 19.39
C ALA A 3 35.15 -30.81 20.46
N THR A 4 33.91 -30.39 20.76
CA THR A 4 33.38 -29.77 22.03
C THR A 4 34.01 -28.45 22.54
N GLU A 5 33.39 -27.57 23.37
CA GLU A 5 32.01 -27.36 23.93
C GLU A 5 31.24 -26.28 23.09
N ARG A 6 30.01 -25.79 23.32
CA ARG A 6 28.87 -26.00 24.27
C ARG A 6 28.87 -25.35 25.68
N LYS A 7 28.66 -24.02 25.78
CA LYS A 7 28.13 -23.22 26.93
C LYS A 7 27.61 -21.88 26.37
N GLU A 8 26.53 -21.23 26.81
CA GLU A 8 25.70 -21.30 28.03
C GLU A 8 24.20 -21.35 27.68
N PHE A 9 23.38 -22.11 28.44
CA PHE A 9 21.91 -22.12 28.27
C PHE A 9 21.19 -22.50 29.57
N HIS A 10 21.19 -21.61 30.56
CA HIS A 10 20.37 -21.64 31.79
C HIS A 10 19.92 -20.19 32.07
N HIS A 11 18.70 -19.86 32.49
CA HIS A 11 17.67 -20.64 33.17
C HIS A 11 16.28 -20.49 32.53
N VAL A 12 15.62 -21.62 32.29
CA VAL A 12 14.16 -21.69 32.16
C VAL A 12 13.57 -21.89 33.56
N SER A 13 12.64 -21.02 33.98
CA SER A 13 11.79 -21.26 35.16
C SER A 13 10.39 -21.68 34.71
N ARG A 14 9.92 -22.84 35.17
CA ARG A 14 8.59 -23.39 34.90
C ARG A 14 7.78 -23.37 36.18
N THR A 15 6.57 -22.84 36.16
CA THR A 15 5.57 -23.14 37.19
C THR A 15 4.18 -23.13 36.57
N ASN A 16 3.59 -24.32 36.43
CA ASN A 16 2.19 -24.51 36.05
C ASN A 16 1.37 -24.75 37.32
N LEU A 17 0.21 -24.12 37.48
CA LEU A 17 -0.82 -24.61 38.40
C LEU A 17 -2.25 -24.14 38.05
N VAL A 18 -2.97 -25.07 37.41
CA VAL A 18 -4.41 -25.41 37.60
C VAL A 18 -5.50 -24.35 37.27
N ALA A 19 -6.57 -24.86 36.67
CA ALA A 19 -7.71 -24.11 36.15
C ALA A 19 -8.78 -23.79 37.21
N ALA A 20 -9.58 -22.76 36.92
CA ALA A 20 -10.93 -22.57 37.45
C ALA A 20 -11.88 -22.21 36.30
N VAL A 21 -13.13 -22.65 36.38
CA VAL A 21 -14.13 -22.63 35.30
C VAL A 21 -15.23 -21.59 35.60
N LEU A 22 -15.99 -21.23 34.55
CA LEU A 22 -17.32 -20.60 34.56
C LEU A 22 -17.36 -19.06 34.54
N GLY A 23 -17.94 -18.51 33.46
CA GLY A 23 -18.12 -17.06 33.30
C GLY A 23 -18.51 -16.61 31.89
N LEU A 24 -19.57 -17.19 31.30
CA LEU A 24 -20.10 -16.71 30.02
C LEU A 24 -20.70 -15.30 30.21
N THR A 25 -19.93 -14.27 29.91
CA THR A 25 -20.40 -12.88 29.84
C THR A 25 -20.43 -12.44 28.39
N PHE A 26 -21.63 -12.29 27.84
CA PHE A 26 -21.86 -11.59 26.58
C PHE A 26 -21.55 -10.10 26.80
N ALA A 27 -20.28 -9.72 26.61
CA ALA A 27 -19.90 -8.32 26.49
C ALA A 27 -20.18 -7.88 25.05
N THR A 28 -21.30 -7.18 24.83
CA THR A 28 -21.57 -6.39 23.63
C THR A 28 -20.61 -5.20 23.56
N GLY A 29 -19.34 -5.50 23.21
CA GLY A 29 -18.33 -4.49 22.94
C GLY A 29 -18.66 -3.77 21.63
N ALA A 30 -18.88 -2.46 21.71
CA ALA A 30 -19.15 -1.64 20.54
C ALA A 30 -17.96 -1.68 19.56
N LEU A 31 -18.26 -1.91 18.27
CA LEU A 31 -17.33 -1.67 17.18
C LEU A 31 -17.14 -0.15 17.01
N ALA A 32 -16.28 0.44 17.84
CA ALA A 32 -15.76 1.78 17.59
C ALA A 32 -14.73 1.68 16.45
N PRO A 33 -14.79 2.56 15.43
CA PRO A 33 -13.79 2.56 14.38
C PRO A 33 -12.42 2.94 14.96
N SER A 34 -11.45 2.04 14.83
CA SER A 34 -10.07 2.29 15.21
C SER A 34 -9.45 3.31 14.26
N VAL A 35 -9.48 4.59 14.65
CA VAL A 35 -8.63 5.62 14.04
C VAL A 35 -7.18 5.18 14.20
N ALA A 36 -6.44 5.10 13.10
CA ALA A 36 -5.02 4.76 13.14
C ALA A 36 -4.27 5.93 13.77
N THR A 37 -3.95 5.81 15.06
CA THR A 37 -3.10 6.79 15.75
C THR A 37 -1.70 6.72 15.16
N ALA A 38 -1.29 7.77 14.45
CA ALA A 38 0.10 7.96 14.05
C ALA A 38 1.01 7.92 15.27
N GLN A 39 2.25 7.49 15.07
CA GLN A 39 3.17 7.12 16.15
C GLN A 39 3.51 8.32 17.03
N ASP A 40 3.41 8.12 18.34
CA ASP A 40 3.46 9.19 19.34
C ASP A 40 4.88 9.76 19.51
N GLY A 41 5.08 10.93 18.91
CA GLY A 41 6.17 11.86 19.18
C GLY A 41 5.68 13.12 19.90
N GLY A 42 4.64 13.04 20.73
CA GLY A 42 4.12 14.11 21.59
C GLY A 42 3.38 15.27 20.88
N GLU A 43 3.55 15.43 19.57
CA GLU A 43 3.07 16.60 18.83
C GLU A 43 1.69 16.37 18.21
N THR A 44 0.73 17.24 18.51
CA THR A 44 -0.65 17.08 18.01
C THR A 44 -0.72 17.47 16.54
N ILE A 45 -1.21 16.60 15.66
CA ILE A 45 -1.37 16.93 14.23
C ILE A 45 -2.77 17.49 13.98
N ASN A 46 -2.85 18.71 13.45
CA ASN A 46 -4.09 19.35 13.02
C ASN A 46 -4.10 19.44 11.49
N ALA A 47 -4.93 18.63 10.84
CA ALA A 47 -5.05 18.58 9.39
C ALA A 47 -6.29 19.38 8.92
N LEU A 48 -6.06 20.47 8.18
CA LEU A 48 -7.13 21.32 7.65
C LEU A 48 -7.13 21.32 6.12
N ILE A 49 -8.32 21.53 5.54
CA ILE A 49 -8.49 21.77 4.10
C ILE A 49 -8.69 23.27 3.90
N VAL A 50 -7.86 23.87 3.05
CA VAL A 50 -7.78 25.31 2.79
C VAL A 50 -8.15 25.57 1.34
N TYR A 51 -9.00 26.56 1.07
CA TYR A 51 -9.54 26.83 -0.27
C TYR A 51 -8.90 28.07 -0.89
N GLY A 52 -8.58 28.02 -2.18
CA GLY A 52 -7.99 29.14 -2.91
C GLY A 52 -6.70 29.63 -2.24
N ASP A 53 -6.62 30.95 -2.00
CA ASP A 53 -5.50 31.62 -1.32
C ASP A 53 -5.73 31.86 0.19
N ASP A 54 -6.70 31.17 0.81
CA ASP A 54 -6.92 31.28 2.25
C ASP A 54 -5.60 31.04 3.04
N PRO A 55 -5.36 31.79 4.13
CA PRO A 55 -4.19 31.61 4.97
C PRO A 55 -4.29 30.32 5.78
N CYS A 56 -3.32 29.41 5.59
CA CYS A 56 -3.13 28.29 6.50
C CYS A 56 -2.73 28.82 7.88
N PRO A 57 -3.42 28.45 8.98
CA PRO A 57 -3.02 28.87 10.32
C PRO A 57 -1.64 28.28 10.67
N VAL A 58 -0.81 29.08 11.33
CA VAL A 58 0.54 28.67 11.74
C VAL A 58 0.49 27.66 12.88
N SER A 59 1.31 26.60 12.75
CA SER A 59 1.59 25.63 13.80
C SER A 59 2.02 26.31 15.10
N THR A 60 1.47 25.86 16.23
CA THR A 60 1.95 26.23 17.58
C THR A 60 2.97 25.19 18.08
N GLY A 61 3.76 25.52 19.10
CA GLY A 61 4.86 24.66 19.56
C GLY A 61 4.50 23.22 19.99
N ASP A 62 3.23 22.96 20.29
CA ASP A 62 2.70 21.64 20.65
C ASP A 62 1.77 21.03 19.55
N GLN A 63 1.61 21.71 18.40
CA GLN A 63 0.69 21.30 17.33
C GLN A 63 1.19 21.67 15.92
N ILE A 64 1.51 20.65 15.11
CA ILE A 64 1.76 20.79 13.67
C ILE A 64 0.43 20.99 12.94
N THR A 65 0.31 22.11 12.24
CA THR A 65 -0.79 22.33 11.30
C THR A 65 -0.36 21.94 9.88
N VAL A 66 -1.09 21.00 9.27
CA VAL A 66 -0.89 20.56 7.88
C VAL A 66 -2.10 20.96 7.05
N CYS A 67 -1.89 21.83 6.05
CA CYS A 67 -2.96 22.33 5.18
C CYS A 67 -2.92 21.67 3.80
N ALA A 68 -3.98 20.93 3.46
CA ALA A 68 -4.22 20.48 2.09
C ALA A 68 -4.97 21.57 1.31
N ARG A 69 -4.35 22.14 0.26
CA ARG A 69 -4.96 23.20 -0.54
C ARG A 69 -5.90 22.62 -1.62
N LYS A 70 -7.10 23.19 -1.75
CA LYS A 70 -8.06 22.93 -2.84
C LYS A 70 -8.35 24.23 -3.60
N ASP A 71 -8.83 24.10 -4.84
CA ASP A 71 -9.24 25.23 -5.66
C ASP A 71 -10.41 26.01 -5.04
N GLU A 72 -10.52 27.31 -5.33
CA GLU A 72 -11.59 28.17 -4.83
C GLU A 72 -12.99 27.70 -5.28
N SER A 73 -13.10 27.12 -6.48
CA SER A 73 -14.38 26.60 -7.00
C SER A 73 -14.89 25.37 -6.24
N GLU A 74 -14.04 24.71 -5.44
CA GLU A 74 -14.40 23.55 -4.61
C GLU A 74 -15.09 23.95 -3.30
N ARG A 75 -15.03 25.23 -2.89
CA ARG A 75 -15.60 25.72 -1.62
C ARG A 75 -17.13 25.55 -1.51
N TYR A 76 -17.84 25.70 -2.64
CA TYR A 76 -19.31 25.63 -2.71
C TYR A 76 -19.80 24.40 -3.50
N ARG A 77 -18.90 23.49 -3.85
CA ARG A 77 -19.19 22.30 -4.66
C ARG A 77 -19.31 21.08 -3.75
N ILE A 78 -20.12 20.11 -4.16
CA ILE A 78 -20.09 18.78 -3.54
C ILE A 78 -18.65 18.25 -3.64
N PRO A 79 -18.01 17.83 -2.53
CA PRO A 79 -16.63 17.31 -2.54
C PRO A 79 -16.47 16.20 -3.57
N GLU A 80 -15.30 16.12 -4.22
CA GLU A 80 -15.08 15.21 -5.37
C GLU A 80 -15.44 13.75 -5.04
N VAL A 81 -15.01 13.28 -3.87
CA VAL A 81 -15.29 11.94 -3.33
C VAL A 81 -16.78 11.64 -3.07
N LEU A 82 -17.64 12.67 -3.09
CA LEU A 82 -19.10 12.55 -2.96
C LEU A 82 -19.84 12.83 -4.28
N ARG A 83 -19.13 13.15 -5.37
CA ARG A 83 -19.73 13.28 -6.71
C ARG A 83 -20.03 11.92 -7.30
N GLU A 84 -19.09 10.99 -7.17
CA GLU A 84 -19.25 9.58 -7.55
C GLU A 84 -20.07 8.84 -6.48
N SER A 85 -21.38 9.11 -6.46
CA SER A 85 -22.30 8.37 -5.61
C SER A 85 -22.68 7.05 -6.26
N ALA A 86 -22.33 5.92 -5.62
CA ALA A 86 -22.78 4.57 -5.99
C ALA A 86 -24.28 4.32 -5.68
N SER A 87 -25.09 5.38 -5.63
CA SER A 87 -26.52 5.33 -5.38
C SER A 87 -27.24 4.75 -6.61
N PRO A 88 -28.18 3.80 -6.46
CA PRO A 88 -28.87 3.15 -7.59
C PRO A 88 -29.60 4.10 -8.55
N GLN A 89 -29.83 5.34 -8.14
CA GLN A 89 -30.43 6.39 -8.98
C GLN A 89 -29.49 6.88 -10.09
N ASN A 90 -28.18 6.67 -9.96
CA ASN A 90 -27.16 7.09 -10.93
C ASN A 90 -26.83 6.02 -11.97
N GLU A 91 -27.40 4.82 -11.86
CA GLU A 91 -27.23 3.78 -12.88
C GLU A 91 -27.85 4.21 -14.22
N ALA A 92 -27.11 4.01 -15.30
CA ALA A 92 -27.59 4.23 -16.65
C ALA A 92 -28.89 3.43 -16.90
N TRP A 93 -29.87 4.07 -17.54
CA TRP A 93 -31.18 3.45 -17.82
C TRP A 93 -31.08 2.06 -18.47
N ASN A 94 -30.15 1.90 -19.42
CA ASN A 94 -29.91 0.62 -20.09
C ASN A 94 -29.51 -0.50 -19.13
N ASN A 95 -28.67 -0.22 -18.12
CA ASN A 95 -28.27 -1.22 -17.13
C ASN A 95 -29.48 -1.67 -16.30
N ARG A 96 -30.38 -0.74 -15.97
CA ARG A 96 -31.63 -1.03 -15.24
C ARG A 96 -32.60 -1.88 -16.08
N VAL A 97 -32.64 -1.68 -17.40
CA VAL A 97 -33.42 -2.54 -18.32
C VAL A 97 -32.81 -3.95 -18.41
N LEU A 98 -31.50 -4.07 -18.60
CA LEU A 98 -30.79 -5.35 -18.61
C LEU A 98 -30.95 -6.11 -17.28
N ALA A 99 -30.96 -5.39 -16.15
CA ALA A 99 -31.24 -5.98 -14.84
C ALA A 99 -32.64 -6.62 -14.79
N TYR A 100 -33.67 -5.98 -15.36
CA TYR A 100 -35.01 -6.57 -15.43
C TYR A 100 -35.04 -7.86 -16.28
N GLU A 101 -34.30 -7.92 -17.39
CA GLU A 101 -34.20 -9.14 -18.21
C GLU A 101 -33.57 -10.30 -17.39
N THR A 102 -32.52 -10.03 -16.63
CA THR A 102 -31.86 -11.04 -15.78
C THR A 102 -32.66 -11.48 -14.55
N VAL A 103 -33.61 -10.68 -14.04
CA VAL A 103 -34.49 -11.09 -12.93
C VAL A 103 -35.49 -12.18 -13.36
N PHE A 104 -35.81 -12.27 -14.65
CA PHE A 104 -36.66 -13.34 -15.21
C PHE A 104 -35.88 -14.57 -15.67
N ASP A 105 -34.55 -14.53 -15.70
CA ASP A 105 -33.74 -15.71 -15.98
C ASP A 105 -33.83 -16.69 -14.80
N SER A 106 -34.14 -17.95 -15.07
CA SER A 106 -34.33 -18.97 -14.04
C SER A 106 -33.75 -20.32 -14.46
N GLY A 107 -32.77 -20.80 -13.72
CA GLY A 107 -32.09 -22.06 -13.96
C GLY A 107 -30.71 -22.12 -13.30
N THR A 108 -29.92 -23.13 -13.67
CA THR A 108 -28.52 -23.24 -13.24
C THR A 108 -27.73 -22.01 -13.72
N LEU A 109 -26.86 -21.45 -12.86
CA LEU A 109 -26.09 -20.22 -13.07
C LEU A 109 -26.88 -18.89 -13.15
N SER A 110 -28.22 -18.90 -13.20
CA SER A 110 -29.01 -17.68 -12.90
C SER A 110 -28.84 -17.27 -11.43
N CYS A 111 -29.02 -16.00 -11.08
CA CYS A 111 -29.13 -15.57 -9.67
C CYS A 111 -30.60 -15.28 -9.31
N SER A 112 -31.47 -16.26 -9.56
CA SER A 112 -32.90 -16.16 -9.24
C SER A 112 -33.24 -16.85 -7.91
N PRO A 113 -34.13 -16.27 -7.08
CA PRO A 113 -34.66 -16.94 -5.89
C PRO A 113 -35.63 -18.08 -6.23
N THR A 114 -35.98 -18.26 -7.51
CA THR A 114 -36.93 -19.27 -7.99
C THR A 114 -36.33 -20.17 -9.06
N GLY A 115 -36.59 -21.48 -8.95
CA GLY A 115 -36.12 -22.49 -9.92
C GLY A 115 -34.92 -23.30 -9.44
N PRO A 116 -34.69 -24.49 -10.01
CA PRO A 116 -33.56 -25.34 -9.65
C PRO A 116 -32.23 -24.72 -10.13
N GLY A 117 -31.24 -24.67 -9.25
CA GLY A 117 -29.87 -24.24 -9.59
C GLY A 117 -29.55 -22.75 -9.47
N GLY A 118 -30.53 -21.88 -9.19
CA GLY A 118 -30.31 -20.42 -9.04
C GLY A 118 -29.36 -20.01 -7.90
N TRP A 119 -29.19 -20.88 -6.89
CA TRP A 119 -28.22 -20.67 -5.82
C TRP A 119 -26.76 -20.66 -6.34
N THR A 120 -26.47 -21.34 -7.45
CA THR A 120 -25.11 -21.39 -8.02
C THR A 120 -24.71 -20.05 -8.64
N GLY A 121 -25.62 -19.38 -9.37
CA GLY A 121 -25.35 -18.06 -9.94
C GLY A 121 -25.22 -16.99 -8.88
N CYS A 122 -26.09 -17.00 -7.85
CA CYS A 122 -25.92 -16.07 -6.73
C CYS A 122 -24.63 -16.31 -5.94
N THR A 123 -24.18 -17.56 -5.79
CA THR A 123 -22.89 -17.85 -5.17
C THR A 123 -21.74 -17.22 -5.96
N GLN A 124 -21.74 -17.31 -7.30
CA GLN A 124 -20.74 -16.63 -8.13
C GLN A 124 -20.83 -15.11 -8.02
N ASN A 125 -22.03 -14.53 -8.10
CA ASN A 125 -22.24 -13.08 -7.95
C ASN A 125 -21.71 -12.55 -6.60
N MET A 126 -21.93 -13.27 -5.49
CA MET A 126 -21.36 -12.92 -4.19
C MET A 126 -19.83 -13.03 -4.15
N ILE A 127 -19.24 -13.99 -4.86
CA ILE A 127 -17.78 -14.11 -5.03
C ILE A 127 -17.23 -12.94 -5.83
N ASP A 128 -17.86 -12.58 -6.95
CA ASP A 128 -17.46 -11.47 -7.83
C ASP A 128 -17.54 -10.12 -7.09
N GLN A 129 -18.60 -9.89 -6.30
CA GLN A 129 -18.73 -8.73 -5.42
C GLN A 129 -17.60 -8.67 -4.39
N ALA A 130 -17.32 -9.77 -3.69
CA ALA A 130 -16.22 -9.83 -2.71
C ALA A 130 -14.83 -9.58 -3.34
N TYR A 131 -14.61 -9.99 -4.59
CA TYR A 131 -13.39 -9.66 -5.34
C TYR A 131 -13.41 -8.24 -5.94
N ALA A 132 -14.57 -7.63 -6.18
CA ALA A 132 -14.68 -6.22 -6.55
C ALA A 132 -14.30 -5.32 -5.37
N GLU A 133 -14.88 -5.58 -4.20
CA GLU A 133 -14.56 -4.87 -2.95
C GLU A 133 -13.07 -4.94 -2.62
N LYS A 134 -12.44 -6.13 -2.72
CA LYS A 134 -10.99 -6.28 -2.53
C LYS A 134 -10.12 -5.52 -3.52
N ARG A 135 -10.61 -5.23 -4.74
CA ARG A 135 -9.88 -4.43 -5.74
C ARG A 135 -10.03 -2.93 -5.52
N THR A 136 -11.11 -2.50 -4.86
CA THR A 136 -11.33 -1.12 -4.42
C THR A 136 -10.80 -0.84 -3.01
N ASP A 137 -10.45 -1.88 -2.25
CA ASP A 137 -9.87 -1.75 -0.92
C ASP A 137 -8.63 -0.84 -0.94
N ALA A 138 -8.60 0.08 0.01
CA ALA A 138 -7.58 1.12 0.07
C ALA A 138 -6.18 0.53 0.23
N SER A 139 -6.00 -0.57 0.96
CA SER A 139 -4.68 -1.19 1.16
C SER A 139 -4.10 -1.74 -0.15
N VAL A 140 -4.93 -2.36 -0.99
CA VAL A 140 -4.53 -2.86 -2.30
C VAL A 140 -4.23 -1.71 -3.26
N ARG A 141 -5.03 -0.63 -3.21
CA ARG A 141 -4.79 0.57 -4.03
C ARG A 141 -3.51 1.30 -3.64
N PHE A 142 -3.25 1.47 -2.35
CA PHE A 142 -2.00 2.06 -1.86
C PHE A 142 -0.80 1.17 -2.18
N ALA A 143 -0.91 -0.16 -2.09
CA ALA A 143 0.17 -1.07 -2.49
C ALA A 143 0.54 -0.92 -3.98
N GLN A 144 -0.44 -0.75 -4.86
CA GLN A 144 -0.20 -0.48 -6.29
C GLN A 144 0.54 0.85 -6.51
N LEU A 145 0.12 1.92 -5.84
CA LEU A 145 0.77 3.23 -5.93
C LEU A 145 2.20 3.22 -5.35
N ILE A 146 2.44 2.46 -4.29
CA ILE A 146 3.78 2.28 -3.70
C ILE A 146 4.71 1.53 -4.67
N GLU A 147 4.19 0.54 -5.40
CA GLU A 147 4.98 -0.20 -6.39
C GLU A 147 5.26 0.63 -7.65
N GLU A 148 4.30 1.44 -8.11
CA GLU A 148 4.51 2.44 -9.17
C GLU A 148 5.59 3.46 -8.80
N GLU A 149 5.55 3.99 -7.57
CA GLU A 149 6.56 4.93 -7.08
C GLU A 149 7.93 4.25 -6.90
N ARG A 150 7.97 2.98 -6.46
CA ARG A 150 9.19 2.18 -6.40
C ARG A 150 9.80 2.03 -7.80
N ALA A 151 8.99 1.71 -8.81
CA ALA A 151 9.44 1.57 -10.19
C ALA A 151 10.04 2.88 -10.72
N ARG A 152 9.38 4.02 -10.52
CA ARG A 152 9.91 5.34 -10.91
C ARG A 152 11.24 5.67 -10.22
N ARG A 153 11.38 5.33 -8.94
CA ARG A 153 12.64 5.56 -8.20
C ARG A 153 13.76 4.62 -8.63
N LEU A 154 13.44 3.41 -9.10
CA LEU A 154 14.41 2.50 -9.70
C LEU A 154 14.88 3.02 -11.07
N GLU A 155 13.97 3.49 -11.92
CA GLU A 155 14.28 4.11 -13.22
C GLU A 155 15.31 5.24 -13.09
N THR A 156 15.13 6.17 -12.13
CA THR A 156 16.12 7.24 -11.87
C THR A 156 17.46 6.72 -11.36
N ILE A 157 17.48 5.63 -10.58
CA ILE A 157 18.72 5.03 -10.08
C ILE A 157 19.48 4.32 -11.20
N ASP A 158 18.77 3.65 -12.11
CA ASP A 158 19.38 2.98 -13.27
C ASP A 158 20.02 4.02 -14.22
N GLU A 159 19.37 5.15 -14.48
CA GLU A 159 19.94 6.27 -15.24
C GLU A 159 21.21 6.86 -14.59
N GLU A 160 21.19 7.09 -13.26
CA GLU A 160 22.36 7.61 -12.52
C GLU A 160 23.50 6.58 -12.45
N ALA A 161 23.17 5.29 -12.37
CA ALA A 161 24.13 4.19 -12.35
C ALA A 161 24.83 4.02 -13.71
N GLU A 162 24.11 4.11 -14.84
CA GLU A 162 24.71 4.07 -16.18
C GLU A 162 25.71 5.22 -16.40
N ALA A 163 25.34 6.45 -16.00
CA ALA A 163 26.22 7.61 -16.08
C ALA A 163 27.48 7.43 -15.20
N THR A 164 27.30 7.00 -13.95
CA THR A 164 28.40 6.76 -13.01
C THR A 164 29.33 5.65 -13.49
N GLN A 165 28.78 4.58 -14.08
CA GLN A 165 29.58 3.48 -14.61
C GLN A 165 30.42 3.94 -15.81
N ALA A 166 29.85 4.74 -16.73
CA ALA A 166 30.60 5.29 -17.86
C ALA A 166 31.76 6.21 -17.39
N ASP A 167 31.54 7.04 -16.38
CA ASP A 167 32.59 7.90 -15.79
C ASP A 167 33.71 7.09 -15.13
N VAL A 168 33.37 6.01 -14.41
CA VAL A 168 34.35 5.10 -13.80
C VAL A 168 35.16 4.36 -14.87
N GLU A 169 34.51 3.81 -15.90
CA GLU A 169 35.20 3.11 -17.00
C GLU A 169 36.15 4.04 -17.78
N ALA A 170 35.78 5.32 -17.95
CA ALA A 170 36.64 6.33 -18.55
C ALA A 170 37.88 6.63 -17.68
N ALA A 171 37.68 6.83 -16.37
CA ALA A 171 38.76 7.11 -15.42
C ALA A 171 39.71 5.92 -15.23
N GLU A 172 39.19 4.69 -15.18
CA GLU A 172 40.02 3.48 -15.14
C GLU A 172 40.87 3.36 -16.40
N LYS A 173 40.30 3.62 -17.57
CA LYS A 173 41.04 3.60 -18.85
C LYS A 173 42.18 4.60 -18.87
N GLU A 174 41.94 5.86 -18.48
CA GLU A 174 42.98 6.91 -18.39
C GLU A 174 44.12 6.46 -17.46
N TYR A 175 43.79 5.95 -16.27
CA TYR A 175 44.77 5.41 -15.33
C TYR A 175 45.59 4.23 -15.91
N PHE A 176 44.97 3.33 -16.68
CA PHE A 176 45.70 2.23 -17.33
C PHE A 176 46.59 2.71 -18.48
N GLU A 177 46.18 3.73 -19.25
CA GLU A 177 46.99 4.34 -20.31
C GLU A 177 48.22 5.07 -19.73
N ASP A 178 48.05 5.87 -18.68
CA ASP A 178 49.14 6.52 -17.93
C ASP A 178 50.13 5.50 -17.35
N LYS A 179 49.60 4.40 -16.79
CA LYS A 179 50.41 3.31 -16.23
C LYS A 179 51.18 2.54 -17.30
N ALA A 180 50.63 2.41 -18.51
CA ALA A 180 51.32 1.81 -19.65
C ALA A 180 52.41 2.73 -20.20
N ALA A 181 52.15 4.05 -20.28
CA ALA A 181 53.12 5.05 -20.71
C ALA A 181 54.28 5.26 -19.73
N SER A 182 54.06 5.02 -18.44
CA SER A 182 55.10 5.09 -17.39
C SER A 182 55.76 3.73 -17.06
N ALA A 183 55.41 2.66 -17.77
CA ALA A 183 56.06 1.37 -17.60
C ALA A 183 57.49 1.39 -18.17
N PRO A 184 58.53 0.97 -17.41
CA PRO A 184 59.90 0.93 -17.91
C PRO A 184 60.06 -0.11 -19.03
N GLU A 185 60.80 0.26 -20.07
CA GLU A 185 61.08 -0.57 -21.23
C GLU A 185 61.79 -1.88 -20.83
N PRO A 186 61.38 -3.05 -21.35
CA PRO A 186 61.94 -4.33 -20.93
C PRO A 186 63.42 -4.45 -21.35
N ASP A 187 64.29 -4.59 -20.36
CA ASP A 187 65.70 -4.90 -20.54
C ASP A 187 65.87 -6.24 -21.28
N HIS A 188 66.24 -6.15 -22.56
CA HIS A 188 66.56 -7.29 -23.41
C HIS A 188 68.08 -7.60 -23.49
N SER A 189 68.90 -7.07 -22.57
CA SER A 189 70.36 -7.25 -22.55
C SER A 189 70.84 -8.44 -21.70
N GLY A 190 70.22 -9.61 -21.90
CA GLY A 190 70.68 -10.90 -21.37
C GLY A 190 71.62 -11.64 -22.33
N HIS A 191 72.93 -11.34 -22.25
CA HIS A 191 74.02 -12.12 -22.86
C HIS A 191 74.71 -13.01 -21.81
#